data_AF-A0A950UCW3-F1
#
_entry.id   AF-A0A950UCW3-F1
#
_cell.length_a   1.000
_cell.length_b   1.000
_cell.length_c   1.000
_cell.angle_alpha   90.00
_cell.angle_beta   90.00
_cell.angle_gamma   90.00
#
_symmetry.space_group_name_H-M   'P 1'
#
loop_
_entity.id
_entity.type
_entity.pdbx_description
1 polymer ?
#
loop_
_entity_poly.entity_id
_entity_poly.type
_entity_poly.pdbx_seq_one_letter_code
_entity_poly.pdbx_strand_id
1 'polypeptide(L)'
;MASTSTAPRVVADQAGAVAAAWSPPGAPSSWRLTAAQFEVLRDDEELLALAAAIPPDRLPPLLFQAAATFLVLELEPHPLRDWFPRVGEAQPPLPADFNAHYRAFCLDHRDRLLEVSSLHRYQMNEVGRCADVLPALSPAAQDPRGIALVDLGTGAGLALHLDRYRYGYRRGGNTDSVGDAGAAVVIETELRGEAAPPIPAALPRVAHRV
;
A
#
# COMPACT_ATOMS: atom_id res chain seq x y z
N MET A 1 -10.75 21.17 -21.24
CA MET A 1 -11.74 20.63 -20.27
C MET A 1 -11.50 21.36 -18.96
N ALA A 2 -12.52 21.97 -18.36
CA ALA A 2 -12.36 22.69 -17.10
C ALA A 2 -11.89 21.70 -16.03
N SER A 3 -10.68 21.89 -15.51
CA SER A 3 -10.18 21.15 -14.36
C SER A 3 -11.02 21.60 -13.16
N THR A 4 -12.07 20.86 -12.83
CA THR A 4 -12.84 21.09 -11.61
C THR A 4 -11.96 20.70 -10.45
N SER A 5 -11.32 21.66 -9.79
CA SER A 5 -10.56 21.41 -8.56
C SER A 5 -11.47 20.81 -7.48
N THR A 6 -10.94 19.91 -6.65
CA THR A 6 -11.69 19.37 -5.52
C THR A 6 -11.74 20.42 -4.41
N ALA A 7 -12.89 20.63 -3.77
CA ALA A 7 -12.95 21.55 -2.63
C ALA A 7 -12.02 21.06 -1.49
N PRO A 8 -11.18 21.91 -0.87
CA PRO A 8 -10.26 21.50 0.21
C PRO A 8 -10.94 20.71 1.33
N ARG A 9 -12.16 21.08 1.72
CA ARG A 9 -12.95 20.33 2.72
C ARG A 9 -13.22 18.88 2.32
N VAL A 10 -13.50 18.62 1.04
CA VAL A 10 -13.72 17.24 0.56
C VAL A 10 -12.43 16.43 0.64
N VAL A 11 -11.29 17.05 0.35
CA VAL A 11 -9.98 16.42 0.52
C VAL A 11 -9.73 16.10 2.00
N ALA A 12 -10.03 17.04 2.90
CA ALA A 12 -9.88 16.84 4.34
C ALA A 12 -10.77 15.70 4.86
N ASP A 13 -12.05 15.65 4.47
CA ASP A 13 -12.98 14.60 4.88
C ASP A 13 -12.49 13.22 4.42
N GLN A 14 -12.02 13.12 3.17
CA GLN A 14 -11.46 11.89 2.62
C GLN A 14 -10.15 11.48 3.32
N ALA A 15 -9.23 12.43 3.53
CA ALA A 15 -7.98 12.17 4.25
C ALA A 15 -8.26 11.68 5.68
N GLY A 16 -9.21 12.30 6.39
CA GLY A 16 -9.63 11.88 7.72
C GLY A 16 -10.25 10.48 7.75
N ALA A 17 -11.09 10.14 6.76
CA ALA A 17 -11.66 8.80 6.64
C ALA A 17 -10.57 7.73 6.41
N VAL A 18 -9.59 8.03 5.56
CA VAL A 18 -8.46 7.12 5.31
C VAL A 18 -7.57 7.00 6.55
N ALA A 19 -7.21 8.12 7.20
CA ALA A 19 -6.45 8.11 8.44
C ALA A 19 -7.10 7.20 9.50
N ALA A 20 -8.41 7.34 9.73
CA ALA A 20 -9.16 6.51 10.67
C ALA A 20 -9.15 5.02 10.29
N ALA A 21 -9.22 4.68 9.00
CA ALA A 21 -9.13 3.31 8.52
C ALA A 21 -7.75 2.68 8.73
N TRP A 22 -6.68 3.48 8.76
CA TRP A 22 -5.31 3.05 9.04
C TRP A 22 -4.94 3.12 10.53
N SER A 23 -5.82 3.62 11.40
CA SER A 23 -5.59 3.69 12.85
C SER A 23 -6.74 3.15 13.72
N PRO A 24 -7.44 2.05 13.37
CA PRO A 24 -8.44 1.47 14.26
C PRO A 24 -7.79 0.94 15.56
N PRO A 25 -8.57 0.74 16.64
CA PRO A 25 -8.07 0.11 17.86
C PRO A 25 -7.41 -1.25 17.55
N GLY A 26 -6.17 -1.44 18.01
CA GLY A 26 -5.39 -2.64 17.75
C GLY A 26 -4.74 -2.72 16.35
N ALA A 27 -4.73 -1.62 15.59
CA ALA A 27 -4.00 -1.55 14.33
C ALA A 27 -2.50 -1.87 14.52
N PRO A 28 -1.86 -2.58 13.57
CA PRO A 28 -0.42 -2.78 13.57
C PRO A 28 0.34 -1.45 13.63
N SER A 29 1.47 -1.42 14.34
CA SER A 29 2.33 -0.22 14.40
C SER A 29 2.81 0.23 13.02
N SER A 30 2.95 -0.71 12.07
CA SER A 30 3.33 -0.43 10.69
C SER A 30 2.34 0.47 9.94
N TRP A 31 1.08 0.55 10.39
CA TRP A 31 0.05 1.37 9.76
C TRP A 31 0.13 2.84 10.20
N ARG A 32 0.88 3.12 11.27
CA ARG A 32 0.87 4.44 11.91
C ARG A 32 1.44 5.53 11.01
N LEU A 33 2.47 5.23 10.21
CA LEU A 33 3.04 6.19 9.25
C LEU A 33 1.97 6.68 8.26
N THR A 34 1.27 5.75 7.61
CA THR A 34 0.20 6.08 6.67
C THR A 34 -0.88 6.94 7.32
N ALA A 35 -1.37 6.54 8.50
CA ALA A 35 -2.37 7.32 9.23
C ALA A 35 -1.88 8.74 9.55
N ALA A 36 -0.66 8.89 10.06
CA ALA A 36 -0.07 10.19 10.41
C ALA A 36 0.08 11.11 9.19
N GLN A 37 0.48 10.59 8.03
CA GLN A 37 0.56 11.39 6.79
C GLN A 37 -0.81 11.95 6.37
N PHE A 38 -1.87 11.15 6.48
CA PHE A 38 -3.24 11.60 6.18
C PHE A 38 -3.78 12.56 7.24
N GLU A 39 -3.43 12.39 8.52
CA GLU A 39 -3.76 13.35 9.58
C GLU A 39 -3.12 14.72 9.32
N VAL A 40 -1.82 14.74 8.97
CA VAL A 40 -1.12 15.98 8.61
C VAL A 40 -1.78 16.66 7.41
N LEU A 41 -2.15 15.90 6.37
CA LEU A 41 -2.88 16.45 5.23
C LEU A 41 -4.25 17.01 5.65
N ARG A 42 -5.02 16.27 6.47
CA ARG A 42 -6.36 16.67 6.92
C ARG A 42 -6.33 18.00 7.69
N ASP A 43 -5.31 18.20 8.52
CA ASP A 43 -5.25 19.28 9.50
C ASP A 43 -4.49 20.52 9.01
N ASP A 44 -4.00 20.53 7.76
CA ASP A 44 -3.20 21.64 7.22
C ASP A 44 -3.83 22.29 5.97
N GLU A 45 -4.18 23.57 6.09
CA GLU A 45 -4.85 24.32 5.03
C GLU A 45 -4.01 24.47 3.75
N GLU A 46 -2.68 24.60 3.87
CA GLU A 46 -1.79 24.75 2.72
C GLU A 46 -1.64 23.43 1.97
N LEU A 47 -1.48 22.31 2.69
CA LEU A 47 -1.43 20.97 2.09
C LEU A 47 -2.77 20.60 1.44
N LEU A 48 -3.88 20.95 2.07
CA LEU A 48 -5.21 20.77 1.46
C LEU A 48 -5.36 21.56 0.17
N ALA A 49 -4.83 22.79 0.10
CA ALA A 49 -4.85 23.59 -1.12
C ALA A 49 -4.00 22.94 -2.24
N LEU A 50 -2.83 22.38 -1.91
CA LEU A 50 -2.00 21.65 -2.87
C LEU A 50 -2.71 20.38 -3.38
N ALA A 51 -3.26 19.57 -2.47
CA ALA A 51 -3.99 18.37 -2.84
C ALA A 51 -5.26 18.70 -3.65
N ALA A 52 -5.98 19.78 -3.34
CA ALA A 52 -7.16 20.23 -4.07
C ALA A 52 -6.91 20.57 -5.54
N ALA A 53 -5.66 20.88 -5.92
CA ALA A 53 -5.26 21.10 -7.31
C ALA A 53 -5.23 19.80 -8.14
N ILE A 54 -5.19 18.63 -7.48
CA ILE A 54 -5.27 17.34 -8.14
C ILE A 54 -6.71 17.11 -8.64
N PRO A 55 -6.90 16.68 -9.90
CA PRO A 55 -8.24 16.37 -10.43
C PRO A 55 -9.00 15.36 -9.57
N PRO A 56 -10.32 15.56 -9.33
CA PRO A 56 -11.13 14.68 -8.49
C PRO A 56 -11.10 13.20 -8.91
N ASP A 57 -11.03 12.93 -10.22
CA ASP A 57 -10.96 11.57 -10.79
C ASP A 57 -9.62 10.85 -10.52
N ARG A 58 -8.66 11.54 -9.89
CA ARG A 58 -7.36 10.99 -9.51
C ARG A 58 -7.21 10.75 -8.01
N LEU A 59 -8.29 10.87 -7.25
CA LEU A 59 -8.33 10.62 -5.81
C LEU A 59 -7.30 11.49 -5.06
N PRO A 60 -7.53 12.82 -4.99
CA PRO A 60 -6.56 13.81 -4.52
C PRO A 60 -5.78 13.45 -3.25
N PRO A 61 -6.40 13.08 -2.11
CA PRO A 61 -5.64 12.80 -0.90
C PRO A 61 -4.73 11.58 -1.05
N LEU A 62 -5.19 10.54 -1.75
CA LEU A 62 -4.43 9.31 -1.96
C LEU A 62 -3.25 9.55 -2.90
N LEU A 63 -3.46 10.29 -3.98
CA LEU A 63 -2.37 10.62 -4.90
C LEU A 63 -1.36 11.58 -4.28
N PHE A 64 -1.81 12.57 -3.50
CA PHE A 64 -0.93 13.46 -2.74
C PHE A 64 -0.02 12.67 -1.80
N GLN A 65 -0.59 11.79 -0.97
CA GLN A 65 0.19 10.97 -0.03
C GLN A 65 1.15 10.02 -0.74
N ALA A 66 0.73 9.41 -1.86
CA ALA A 66 1.60 8.53 -2.65
C ALA A 66 2.76 9.31 -3.27
N ALA A 67 2.52 10.50 -3.83
CA ALA A 67 3.55 11.36 -4.39
C ALA A 67 4.52 11.87 -3.33
N ALA A 68 4.01 12.32 -2.17
CA ALA A 68 4.85 12.74 -1.05
C ALA A 68 5.73 11.58 -0.53
N THR A 69 5.16 10.39 -0.37
CA THR A 69 5.89 9.18 0.03
C THR A 69 6.96 8.81 -0.99
N PHE A 70 6.62 8.83 -2.28
CA PHE A 70 7.58 8.60 -3.35
C PHE A 70 8.77 9.57 -3.25
N LEU A 71 8.51 10.87 -3.04
CA LEU A 71 9.57 11.87 -2.91
C LEU A 71 10.42 11.70 -1.65
N VAL A 72 9.85 11.29 -0.51
CA VAL A 72 10.65 10.98 0.69
C VAL A 72 11.58 9.80 0.43
N LEU A 73 11.09 8.75 -0.24
CA LEU A 73 11.88 7.58 -0.58
C LEU A 73 12.94 7.87 -1.66
N GLU A 74 12.65 8.77 -2.59
CA GLU A 74 13.59 9.19 -3.65
C GLU A 74 14.69 10.10 -3.11
N LEU A 75 14.34 11.08 -2.29
CA LEU A 75 15.26 12.13 -1.84
C LEU A 75 15.98 11.80 -0.53
N GLU A 76 15.48 10.83 0.23
CA GLU A 76 15.97 10.44 1.55
C GLU A 76 16.34 11.64 2.46
N PRO A 77 15.41 12.57 2.73
CA PRO A 77 15.66 13.75 3.55
C PRO A 77 15.87 13.38 5.03
N HIS A 78 16.88 13.93 5.70
CA HIS A 78 17.06 13.76 7.14
C HIS A 78 16.33 14.89 7.91
N PRO A 79 15.64 14.60 9.04
CA PRO A 79 15.50 13.30 9.70
C PRO A 79 14.37 12.41 9.16
N LEU A 80 13.52 12.93 8.27
CA LEU A 80 12.26 12.29 7.87
C LEU A 80 12.42 10.87 7.31
N ARG A 81 13.49 10.58 6.56
CA ARG A 81 13.79 9.26 5.99
C ARG A 81 13.91 8.16 7.04
N ASP A 82 14.32 8.51 8.27
CA ASP A 82 14.61 7.54 9.32
C ASP A 82 13.32 6.99 9.94
N TRP A 83 12.16 7.57 9.57
CA TRP A 83 10.84 7.12 10.00
C TRP A 83 10.04 6.43 8.89
N PHE A 84 10.64 6.23 7.71
CA PHE A 84 10.01 5.51 6.59
C PHE A 84 10.47 4.05 6.56
N PRO A 85 9.64 3.12 6.06
CA PRO A 85 9.96 1.70 6.08
C PRO A 85 11.14 1.37 5.17
N ARG A 86 11.99 0.45 5.63
CA ARG A 86 13.02 -0.22 4.81
C ARG A 86 12.60 -1.66 4.57
N VAL A 87 12.94 -2.20 3.39
CA VAL A 87 12.58 -3.57 3.02
C VAL A 87 13.19 -4.55 4.01
N GLY A 88 12.35 -5.40 4.61
CA GLY A 88 12.77 -6.41 5.59
C GLY A 88 12.93 -5.88 7.02
N GLU A 89 12.71 -4.59 7.27
CA GLU A 89 12.79 -3.99 8.59
C GLU A 89 11.40 -3.66 9.14
N ALA A 90 11.26 -3.69 10.46
CA ALA A 90 10.04 -3.24 11.10
C ALA A 90 9.89 -1.72 10.93
N GLN A 91 8.64 -1.26 10.79
CA GLN A 91 8.35 0.17 10.75
C GLN A 91 8.87 0.85 12.04
N PRO A 92 9.75 1.86 11.93
CA PRO A 92 10.23 2.61 13.08
C PRO A 92 9.08 3.39 13.75
N PRO A 93 9.17 3.62 15.08
CA PRO A 93 8.19 4.47 15.77
C PRO A 93 8.28 5.91 15.25
N LEU A 94 7.14 6.59 15.18
CA LEU A 94 7.09 8.00 14.80
C LEU A 94 7.37 8.86 16.04
N PRO A 95 8.26 9.86 15.95
CA PRO A 95 8.45 10.82 17.02
C PRO A 95 7.32 11.87 17.05
N ALA A 96 7.24 12.62 18.14
CA ALA A 96 6.22 13.63 18.36
C ALA A 96 6.27 14.79 17.34
N ASP A 97 7.43 15.06 16.75
CA ASP A 97 7.68 16.11 15.78
C ASP A 97 7.62 15.63 14.32
N PHE A 98 7.21 14.38 14.06
CA PHE A 98 7.01 13.83 12.72
C PHE A 98 6.14 14.77 11.86
N ASN A 99 5.00 15.21 12.40
CA ASN A 99 4.02 16.02 11.69
C ASN A 99 4.64 17.33 11.16
N ALA A 100 5.47 17.99 11.97
CA ALA A 100 6.13 19.23 11.60
C ALA A 100 7.14 19.02 10.46
N HIS A 101 7.96 17.96 10.55
CA HIS A 101 8.94 17.62 9.52
C HIS A 101 8.28 17.20 8.20
N TYR A 102 7.23 16.38 8.27
CA TYR A 102 6.51 15.92 7.08
C TYR A 102 5.78 17.08 6.38
N ARG A 103 5.15 17.98 7.15
CA ARG A 103 4.54 19.21 6.63
C ARG A 103 5.58 20.09 5.92
N ALA A 104 6.69 20.40 6.59
CA ALA A 104 7.76 21.22 6.04
C ALA A 104 8.28 20.63 4.72
N PHE A 105 8.56 19.33 4.70
CA PHE A 105 8.96 18.62 3.49
C PHE A 105 7.95 18.77 2.34
N CYS A 106 6.66 18.56 2.59
CA CYS A 106 5.65 18.68 1.54
C CYS A 106 5.57 20.10 0.95
N LEU A 107 5.75 21.14 1.78
CA LEU A 107 5.71 22.54 1.32
C LEU A 107 6.99 22.95 0.59
N ASP A 108 8.16 22.49 1.07
CA ASP A 108 9.46 22.73 0.42
C ASP A 108 9.53 22.05 -0.96
N HIS A 109 8.82 20.94 -1.14
CA HIS A 109 8.77 20.17 -2.38
C HIS A 109 7.45 20.30 -3.16
N ARG A 110 6.65 21.34 -2.88
CA ARG A 110 5.29 21.50 -3.46
C ARG A 110 5.25 21.40 -4.99
N ASP A 111 6.21 22.01 -5.70
CA ASP A 111 6.21 22.06 -7.16
C ASP A 111 6.47 20.67 -7.74
N ARG A 112 7.42 19.94 -7.13
CA ARG A 112 7.74 18.56 -7.50
C ARG A 112 6.61 17.59 -7.16
N LEU A 113 5.92 17.80 -6.04
CA LEU A 113 4.76 17.01 -5.63
C LEU A 113 3.63 17.14 -6.66
N LEU A 114 3.31 18.38 -7.07
CA LEU A 114 2.30 18.66 -8.09
C LEU A 114 2.70 18.09 -9.46
N GLU A 115 3.97 18.19 -9.83
CA GLU A 115 4.52 17.57 -11.05
C GLU A 115 4.31 16.06 -11.04
N VAL A 116 4.76 15.36 -9.99
CA VAL A 116 4.60 13.89 -9.86
C VAL A 116 3.12 13.51 -9.91
N SER A 117 2.27 14.24 -9.18
CA SER A 117 0.82 14.00 -9.17
C SER A 117 0.16 14.23 -10.55
N SER A 118 0.67 15.17 -11.34
CA SER A 118 0.19 15.42 -12.71
C SER A 118 0.53 14.29 -13.70
N LEU A 119 1.63 13.58 -13.44
CA LEU A 119 2.13 12.50 -14.29
C LEU A 119 1.53 11.13 -13.93
N HIS A 120 0.90 11.00 -12.76
CA HIS A 120 0.45 9.71 -12.24
C HIS A 120 -1.04 9.68 -11.91
N ARG A 121 -1.56 8.46 -11.74
CA ARG A 121 -2.88 8.19 -11.15
C ARG A 121 -2.67 7.26 -9.96
N TYR A 122 -3.41 7.50 -8.89
CA TYR A 122 -3.42 6.57 -7.77
C TYR A 122 -4.07 5.25 -8.20
N GLN A 123 -3.40 4.14 -7.88
CA GLN A 123 -3.92 2.78 -8.02
C GLN A 123 -3.42 1.97 -6.82
N MET A 124 -4.31 1.24 -6.16
CA MET A 124 -3.93 0.40 -5.02
C MET A 124 -3.39 -0.94 -5.52
N ASN A 125 -2.09 -1.17 -5.34
CA ASN A 125 -1.38 -2.39 -5.73
C ASN A 125 -0.92 -3.17 -4.48
N GLU A 126 -1.89 -3.63 -3.69
CA GLU A 126 -1.63 -4.35 -2.44
C GLU A 126 -1.37 -5.84 -2.75
N VAL A 127 -0.12 -6.29 -2.58
CA VAL A 127 0.29 -7.67 -2.90
C VAL A 127 -0.16 -8.69 -1.86
N GLY A 128 -0.45 -8.28 -0.63
CA GLY A 128 -0.90 -9.15 0.46
C GLY A 128 -2.22 -9.86 0.15
N ARG A 129 -3.10 -9.29 -0.68
CA ARG A 129 -4.33 -9.93 -1.18
C ARG A 129 -4.04 -11.27 -1.87
N CYS A 130 -2.84 -11.48 -2.39
CA CYS A 130 -2.47 -12.77 -2.95
C CYS A 130 -2.56 -13.90 -1.90
N ALA A 131 -2.39 -13.60 -0.61
CA ALA A 131 -2.57 -14.58 0.47
C ALA A 131 -4.02 -15.05 0.63
N ASP A 132 -5.01 -14.22 0.26
CA ASP A 132 -6.42 -14.59 0.25
C ASP A 132 -6.81 -15.36 -1.02
N VAL A 133 -6.18 -15.01 -2.16
CA VAL A 133 -6.46 -15.62 -3.47
C VAL A 133 -5.83 -17.00 -3.59
N LEU A 134 -4.60 -17.19 -3.10
CA LEU A 134 -3.85 -18.42 -3.27
C LEU A 134 -4.60 -19.68 -2.77
N PRO A 135 -5.23 -19.68 -1.59
CA PRO A 135 -6.00 -20.84 -1.14
C PRO A 135 -7.17 -21.19 -2.06
N ALA A 136 -7.83 -20.19 -2.67
CA ALA A 136 -8.92 -20.42 -3.61
C ALA A 136 -8.44 -21.13 -4.90
N LEU A 137 -7.16 -20.99 -5.25
CA LEU A 137 -6.54 -21.65 -6.41
C LEU A 137 -6.05 -23.07 -6.12
N SER A 138 -6.12 -23.54 -4.86
CA SER A 138 -5.61 -24.85 -4.45
C SER A 138 -6.12 -26.04 -5.29
N PRO A 139 -7.42 -26.11 -5.67
CA PRO A 139 -7.91 -27.19 -6.53
C PRO A 139 -7.26 -27.21 -7.92
N ALA A 140 -6.83 -26.07 -8.44
CA ALA A 140 -6.20 -25.93 -9.75
C ALA A 140 -4.66 -25.99 -9.69
N ALA A 141 -4.06 -25.87 -8.50
CA ALA A 141 -2.61 -25.85 -8.33
C ALA A 141 -1.91 -27.16 -8.78
N GLN A 142 -2.64 -28.27 -8.77
CA GLN A 142 -2.15 -29.58 -9.20
C GLN A 142 -2.43 -29.89 -10.68
N ASP A 143 -3.07 -28.98 -11.43
CA ASP A 143 -3.34 -29.19 -12.86
C ASP A 143 -2.04 -29.07 -13.67
N PRO A 144 -1.58 -30.12 -14.37
CA PRO A 144 -0.34 -30.09 -15.13
C PRO A 144 -0.36 -29.09 -16.30
N ARG A 145 -1.56 -28.70 -16.78
CA ARG A 145 -1.70 -27.69 -17.84
C ARG A 145 -1.33 -26.29 -17.34
N GLY A 146 -1.40 -26.06 -16.03
CA GLY A 146 -1.31 -24.75 -15.41
C GLY A 146 -2.59 -23.93 -15.61
N ILE A 147 -2.61 -22.74 -15.01
CA ILE A 147 -3.76 -21.82 -15.04
C ILE A 147 -3.46 -20.58 -15.88
N ALA A 148 -4.52 -19.98 -16.43
CA ALA A 148 -4.50 -18.61 -16.92
C ALA A 148 -5.10 -17.71 -15.84
N LEU A 149 -4.35 -16.69 -15.41
CA LEU A 149 -4.84 -15.66 -14.50
C LEU A 149 -5.33 -14.45 -15.29
N VAL A 150 -6.53 -13.98 -14.96
CA VAL A 150 -7.13 -12.79 -15.55
C VAL A 150 -7.54 -11.88 -14.40
N ASP A 151 -6.95 -10.69 -14.33
CA ASP A 151 -7.19 -9.73 -13.24
C ASP A 151 -7.75 -8.40 -13.79
N LEU A 152 -9.06 -8.21 -13.60
CA LEU A 152 -9.77 -7.03 -14.09
C LEU A 152 -9.50 -5.84 -13.15
N GLY A 153 -8.67 -4.91 -13.63
CA GLY A 153 -8.23 -3.77 -12.82
C GLY A 153 -6.97 -4.08 -12.00
N THR A 154 -6.05 -4.88 -12.56
CA THR A 154 -4.81 -5.32 -11.91
C THR A 154 -3.82 -4.21 -11.50
N GLY A 155 -4.11 -2.96 -11.87
CA GLY A 155 -3.22 -1.83 -11.62
C GLY A 155 -1.85 -2.06 -12.27
N ALA A 156 -0.81 -2.19 -11.44
CA ALA A 156 0.55 -2.48 -11.89
C ALA A 156 0.82 -3.97 -12.21
N GLY A 157 -0.18 -4.84 -12.11
CA GLY A 157 -0.04 -6.27 -12.44
C GLY A 157 0.56 -7.12 -11.33
N LEU A 158 0.78 -6.58 -10.13
CA LEU A 158 1.51 -7.30 -9.08
C LEU A 158 0.78 -8.57 -8.60
N ALA A 159 -0.55 -8.57 -8.56
CA ALA A 159 -1.32 -9.74 -8.16
C ALA A 159 -1.32 -10.85 -9.22
N LEU A 160 -1.15 -10.50 -10.50
CA LEU A 160 -0.91 -11.49 -11.57
C LEU A 160 0.38 -12.28 -11.32
N HIS A 161 1.27 -11.81 -10.43
CA HIS A 161 2.52 -12.43 -10.02
C HIS A 161 2.47 -13.25 -8.72
N LEU A 162 1.29 -13.70 -8.31
CA LEU A 162 1.11 -14.48 -7.08
C LEU A 162 1.99 -15.75 -7.00
N ASP A 163 2.33 -16.39 -8.13
CA ASP A 163 3.20 -17.58 -8.17
C ASP A 163 4.70 -17.25 -8.02
N ARG A 164 5.08 -15.98 -7.88
CA ARG A 164 6.46 -15.51 -7.68
C ARG A 164 6.76 -15.06 -6.25
N TYR A 165 5.76 -15.02 -5.40
CA TYR A 165 5.92 -14.65 -3.99
C TYR A 165 6.05 -15.88 -3.12
N ARG A 166 6.70 -15.74 -1.97
CA ARG A 166 6.62 -16.74 -0.90
C ARG A 166 5.51 -16.37 0.06
N TYR A 167 4.80 -17.36 0.56
CA TYR A 167 3.72 -17.18 1.53
C TYR A 167 4.06 -17.90 2.82
N GLY A 168 3.81 -17.25 3.95
CA GLY A 168 3.88 -17.83 5.28
C GLY A 168 2.54 -17.66 5.99
N TYR A 169 1.84 -18.76 6.26
CA TYR A 169 0.58 -18.75 7.00
C TYR A 169 0.81 -19.22 8.43
N ARG A 170 0.66 -18.31 9.39
CA ARG A 170 0.95 -18.53 10.81
C ARG A 170 -0.29 -18.90 11.60
N ARG A 171 -0.23 -19.95 12.42
CA ARG A 171 -1.29 -20.40 13.32
C ARG A 171 -0.70 -21.13 14.54
N GLY A 172 -1.03 -20.69 15.75
CA GLY A 172 -0.67 -21.40 16.98
C GLY A 172 0.83 -21.66 17.16
N GLY A 173 1.69 -20.77 16.66
CA GLY A 173 3.15 -20.92 16.68
C GLY A 173 3.75 -21.70 15.50
N ASN A 174 2.92 -22.37 14.68
CA ASN A 174 3.35 -23.03 13.45
C ASN A 174 3.22 -22.09 12.25
N THR A 175 4.06 -22.30 11.23
CA THR A 175 4.01 -21.55 9.96
C THR A 175 4.03 -22.52 8.79
N ASP A 176 2.95 -22.55 8.02
CA ASP A 176 2.88 -23.26 6.75
C ASP A 176 3.41 -22.36 5.64
N SER A 177 4.49 -22.77 4.99
CA SER A 177 5.13 -22.00 3.92
C SER A 177 4.93 -22.64 2.56
N VAL A 178 4.70 -21.82 1.53
CA VAL A 178 4.68 -22.26 0.13
C VAL A 178 5.32 -21.20 -0.77
N GLY A 179 6.01 -21.65 -1.82
CA GLY A 179 6.73 -20.80 -2.77
C GLY A 179 8.25 -20.94 -2.66
N ASP A 180 8.95 -20.20 -3.53
CA ASP A 180 10.42 -20.23 -3.57
C ASP A 180 11.01 -19.65 -2.29
N ALA A 181 11.96 -20.37 -1.68
CA ALA A 181 12.64 -19.89 -0.49
C ALA A 181 13.51 -18.66 -0.73
N GLY A 182 13.94 -18.44 -1.97
CA GLY A 182 14.69 -17.26 -2.42
C GLY A 182 13.84 -16.13 -2.99
N ALA A 183 12.50 -16.21 -2.88
CA ALA A 183 11.63 -15.14 -3.37
C ALA A 183 11.97 -13.80 -2.69
N ALA A 184 12.06 -12.74 -3.49
CA ALA A 184 12.38 -11.39 -3.00
C ALA A 184 11.28 -10.79 -2.11
N VAL A 185 10.05 -11.31 -2.19
CA VAL A 185 8.89 -10.85 -1.42
C VAL A 185 8.29 -12.04 -0.70
N VAL A 186 8.12 -11.88 0.62
CA VAL A 186 7.45 -12.84 1.50
C VAL A 186 6.17 -12.18 2.04
N ILE A 187 5.04 -12.85 1.85
CA ILE A 187 3.73 -12.44 2.35
C ILE A 187 3.41 -13.27 3.59
N GLU A 188 3.55 -12.64 4.76
CA GLU A 188 3.26 -13.24 6.07
C GLU A 188 1.81 -12.97 6.47
N THR A 189 1.06 -14.03 6.76
CA THR A 189 -0.38 -13.97 7.06
C THR A 189 -0.67 -14.67 8.38
N GLU A 190 -1.32 -13.97 9.32
CA GLU A 190 -1.85 -14.60 10.53
C GLU A 190 -3.23 -15.20 10.25
N LEU A 191 -3.38 -16.51 10.45
CA LEU A 191 -4.67 -17.17 10.34
C LEU A 191 -5.44 -17.04 11.66
N ARG A 192 -6.69 -16.55 11.57
CA ARG A 192 -7.60 -16.38 12.72
C ARG A 192 -8.79 -17.33 12.63
N GLY A 193 -9.37 -17.69 13.77
CA GLY A 193 -10.48 -18.66 13.87
C GLY A 193 -10.01 -20.10 13.77
N GLU A 194 -10.91 -21.08 13.85
CA GLU A 194 -10.55 -22.52 13.92
C GLU A 194 -10.29 -23.15 12.54
N ALA A 195 -10.95 -22.67 11.49
CA ALA A 195 -10.82 -23.22 10.14
C ALA A 195 -9.50 -22.78 9.48
N ALA A 196 -8.74 -23.73 8.93
CA ALA A 196 -7.57 -23.46 8.10
C ALA A 196 -7.98 -23.42 6.61
N PRO A 197 -7.54 -22.42 5.84
CA PRO A 197 -7.78 -22.40 4.39
C PRO A 197 -6.95 -23.50 3.71
N PRO A 198 -7.39 -24.01 2.54
CA PRO A 198 -6.65 -25.03 1.80
C PRO A 198 -5.41 -24.43 1.14
N ILE A 199 -4.30 -24.36 1.86
CA ILE A 199 -3.02 -23.89 1.32
C ILE A 199 -2.46 -24.99 0.39
N PRO A 200 -2.15 -24.69 -0.88
CA PRO A 200 -1.62 -25.69 -1.79
C PRO A 200 -0.18 -26.09 -1.41
N ALA A 201 0.20 -27.35 -1.64
CA ALA A 201 1.55 -27.84 -1.36
C ALA A 201 2.63 -27.22 -2.28
N ALA A 202 2.22 -26.70 -3.44
CA ALA A 202 3.07 -25.97 -4.38
C ALA A 202 2.26 -24.83 -4.99
N LEU A 203 2.93 -23.74 -5.39
CA LEU A 203 2.25 -22.65 -6.09
C LEU A 203 1.72 -23.12 -7.45
N PRO A 204 0.54 -22.62 -7.88
CA PRO A 204 0.01 -22.99 -9.18
C PRO A 204 0.96 -22.56 -10.30
N ARG A 205 1.18 -23.43 -11.28
CA ARG A 205 1.88 -23.04 -12.51
C ARG A 205 0.99 -22.09 -13.30
N VAL A 206 1.35 -20.80 -13.37
CA VAL A 206 0.62 -19.81 -14.14
C VAL A 206 1.18 -19.77 -15.57
N ALA A 207 0.43 -20.33 -16.52
CA ALA A 207 0.82 -20.40 -17.93
C ALA A 207 0.58 -19.10 -18.70
N HIS A 208 -0.46 -18.33 -18.31
CA HIS A 208 -0.83 -17.06 -18.95
C HIS A 208 -1.28 -16.03 -17.89
N ARG A 209 -1.02 -14.75 -18.15
CA ARG A 209 -1.47 -13.59 -17.36
C ARG A 209 -2.11 -12.58 -18.30
N VAL A 210 -3.28 -12.09 -17.94
CA VAL A 210 -4.07 -11.11 -18.70
C VAL A 210 -4.52 -10.00 -17.78
#